data_AF-D7DWU4-F1
#
_entry.id   AF-D7DWU4-F1
#
_cell.length_a   1.000
_cell.length_b   1.000
_cell.length_c   1.000
_cell.angle_alpha   90.00
_cell.angle_beta   90.00
_cell.angle_gamma   90.00
#
_symmetry.space_group_name_H-M   'P 1'
#
loop_
_entity.id
_entity.type
_entity.pdbx_description
1 polymer ?
#
loop_
_entity_poly.entity_id
_entity_poly.type
_entity_poly.pdbx_seq_one_letter_code
_entity_poly.pdbx_strand_id
1 'polypeptide(L)'
;MASLSAFILSFNISISPALSQTVLKCEQHQEILTFQLSNYPIQDQGVAVLNVKFPYCMTPEVLAQNTYHDFVPIRKDIDKFFINYPNEGDFWEILNKKLVQILLDKYPKMVSLSIEIGVTPNVQEPLYCSTIVQSTRPQNCLLNL
;
A
#
# COMPACT_ATOMS: atom_id res chain seq x y z
N MET A 1 50.55 -66.14 -6.77
CA MET A 1 50.43 -64.84 -7.46
C MET A 1 49.09 -64.80 -8.18
N ALA A 2 48.10 -64.12 -7.60
CA ALA A 2 46.94 -63.53 -8.28
C ALA A 2 46.26 -62.64 -7.23
N SER A 3 46.39 -61.33 -7.43
CA SER A 3 45.83 -60.26 -6.61
C SER A 3 44.35 -60.07 -6.98
N LEU A 4 43.49 -59.90 -5.99
CA LEU A 4 42.12 -59.43 -6.19
C LEU A 4 41.86 -58.24 -5.27
N SER A 5 41.70 -57.10 -5.94
CA SER A 5 41.58 -55.74 -5.46
C SER A 5 40.27 -55.49 -4.70
N ALA A 6 40.36 -54.84 -3.54
CA ALA A 6 39.20 -54.22 -2.90
C ALA A 6 39.15 -52.73 -3.29
N PHE A 7 38.15 -52.36 -4.10
CA PHE A 7 37.82 -50.97 -4.40
C PHE A 7 37.15 -50.34 -3.17
N ILE A 8 37.80 -49.36 -2.53
CA ILE A 8 37.15 -48.50 -1.54
C ILE A 8 36.51 -47.34 -2.30
N LEU A 9 35.18 -47.32 -2.37
CA LEU A 9 34.40 -46.18 -2.84
C LEU A 9 34.45 -45.07 -1.78
N SER A 10 35.30 -44.07 -1.99
CA SER A 10 35.27 -42.83 -1.23
C SER A 10 34.09 -41.97 -1.72
N PHE A 11 33.03 -41.92 -0.91
CA PHE A 11 31.97 -40.92 -1.08
C PHE A 11 32.53 -39.55 -0.71
N ASN A 12 32.84 -38.74 -1.72
CA ASN A 12 33.06 -37.31 -1.54
C ASN A 12 31.70 -36.68 -1.17
N ILE A 13 31.50 -36.40 0.12
CA ILE A 13 30.41 -35.53 0.56
C ILE A 13 30.80 -34.12 0.11
N SER A 14 30.26 -33.68 -1.01
CA SER A 14 30.33 -32.28 -1.42
C SER A 14 29.43 -31.48 -0.49
N ILE A 15 29.99 -30.97 0.60
CA ILE A 15 29.33 -29.97 1.45
C ILE A 15 29.35 -28.68 0.64
N SER A 16 28.25 -28.38 -0.06
CA SER A 16 28.04 -27.04 -0.60
C SER A 16 28.03 -26.05 0.56
N PRO A 17 28.76 -24.92 0.49
CA PRO A 17 28.61 -23.86 1.48
C PRO A 17 27.20 -23.31 1.31
N ALA A 18 26.37 -23.43 2.35
CA ALA A 18 25.10 -22.75 2.40
C ALA A 18 25.37 -21.24 2.27
N LEU A 19 24.84 -20.63 1.21
CA LEU A 19 24.82 -19.18 1.05
C LEU A 19 24.22 -18.59 2.34
N SER A 20 25.05 -17.84 3.07
CA SER A 20 24.61 -17.03 4.20
C SER A 20 23.69 -15.94 3.63
N GLN A 21 22.41 -16.24 3.59
CA GLN A 21 21.39 -15.23 3.38
C GLN A 21 21.40 -14.39 4.64
N THR A 22 22.04 -13.22 4.59
CA THR A 22 21.72 -12.13 5.50
C THR A 22 20.24 -11.84 5.31
N VAL A 23 19.41 -12.43 6.17
CA VAL A 23 17.99 -12.18 6.21
C VAL A 23 17.85 -10.68 6.41
N LEU A 24 17.41 -10.02 5.35
CA LEU A 24 17.05 -8.62 5.38
C LEU A 24 16.01 -8.50 6.48
N LYS A 25 16.35 -7.81 7.58
CA LYS A 25 15.46 -7.66 8.73
C LYS A 25 14.34 -6.71 8.27
N CYS A 26 13.31 -7.28 7.63
CA CYS A 26 12.08 -6.56 7.36
C CYS A 26 11.60 -6.00 8.70
N GLU A 27 11.42 -4.69 8.76
CA GLU A 27 10.90 -4.02 9.95
C GLU A 27 9.57 -4.69 10.32
N GLN A 28 9.54 -5.37 11.47
CA GLN A 28 8.40 -6.21 11.89
C GLN A 28 7.29 -5.39 12.56
N HIS A 29 7.47 -4.07 12.66
CA HIS A 29 6.55 -3.15 13.29
C HIS A 29 6.15 -2.07 12.30
N GLN A 30 4.85 -1.85 12.14
CA GLN A 30 4.30 -0.80 11.30
C GLN A 30 3.32 0.01 12.13
N GLU A 31 3.58 1.32 12.23
CA GLU A 31 2.61 2.28 12.74
C GLU A 31 1.73 2.77 11.60
N ILE A 32 0.46 2.33 11.61
CA ILE A 32 -0.54 2.72 10.62
C ILE A 32 -1.41 3.82 11.23
N LEU A 33 -1.36 5.01 10.63
CA LEU A 33 -2.25 6.10 10.95
C LEU A 33 -3.50 6.01 10.07
N THR A 34 -4.65 6.40 10.58
CA THR A 34 -5.91 6.34 9.82
C THR A 34 -6.80 7.53 10.14
N PHE A 35 -7.39 8.10 9.10
CA PHE A 35 -8.57 8.95 9.21
C PHE A 35 -9.63 8.48 8.21
N GLN A 36 -10.85 8.97 8.39
CA GLN A 36 -11.98 8.60 7.54
C GLN A 36 -12.86 9.80 7.20
N LEU A 37 -13.48 9.71 6.04
CA LEU A 37 -14.60 10.55 5.60
C LEU A 37 -15.86 9.69 5.66
N SER A 38 -16.81 10.07 6.48
CA SER A 38 -18.09 9.37 6.61
C SER A 38 -19.19 10.17 5.92
N ASN A 39 -20.04 9.50 5.15
CA ASN A 39 -21.17 10.09 4.44
C ASN A 39 -20.77 11.32 3.58
N TYR A 40 -19.67 11.21 2.84
CA TYR A 40 -19.15 12.29 2.00
C TYR A 40 -19.95 12.39 0.69
N PRO A 41 -20.69 13.48 0.45
CA PRO A 41 -21.44 13.63 -0.79
C PRO A 41 -20.50 14.05 -1.93
N ILE A 42 -20.64 13.40 -3.09
CA ILE A 42 -19.95 13.79 -4.33
C ILE A 42 -20.95 13.88 -5.48
N GLN A 43 -20.75 14.86 -6.36
CA GLN A 43 -21.53 15.00 -7.60
C GLN A 43 -20.80 14.29 -8.74
N ASP A 44 -20.78 12.97 -8.74
CA ASP A 44 -20.26 12.15 -9.83
C ASP A 44 -21.31 11.10 -10.20
N GLN A 45 -21.61 10.96 -11.50
CA GLN A 45 -22.69 10.11 -12.04
C GLN A 45 -24.09 10.29 -11.40
N GLY A 46 -24.32 11.43 -10.73
CA GLY A 46 -25.46 11.65 -9.84
C GLY A 46 -25.00 12.19 -8.50
N VAL A 47 -25.82 12.04 -7.45
CA VAL A 47 -25.37 12.28 -6.07
C VAL A 47 -24.99 10.93 -5.47
N ALA A 48 -23.69 10.69 -5.32
CA ALA A 48 -23.17 9.53 -4.61
C ALA A 48 -22.75 9.93 -3.19
N VAL A 49 -22.85 8.98 -2.26
CA VAL A 49 -22.40 9.16 -0.88
C VAL A 49 -21.29 8.17 -0.60
N LEU A 50 -20.10 8.70 -0.32
CA LEU A 50 -18.89 7.91 -0.11
C LEU A 50 -18.58 7.74 1.37
N ASN A 51 -18.09 6.56 1.73
CA ASN A 51 -17.40 6.30 3.00
C ASN A 51 -15.96 5.95 2.66
N VAL A 52 -15.02 6.81 3.02
CA VAL A 52 -13.62 6.70 2.59
C VAL A 52 -12.69 6.55 3.78
N LYS A 53 -11.83 5.54 3.77
CA LYS A 53 -10.80 5.34 4.80
C LYS A 53 -9.41 5.50 4.20
N PHE A 54 -8.51 6.11 4.97
CA PHE A 54 -7.15 6.42 4.53
C PHE A 54 -6.12 5.87 5.53
N PRO A 55 -5.86 4.55 5.56
CA PRO A 55 -4.70 4.01 6.27
C PRO A 55 -3.38 4.42 5.59
N TYR A 56 -2.42 4.95 6.33
CA TYR A 56 -1.10 5.29 5.80
C TYR A 56 0.02 5.09 6.82
N CYS A 57 1.23 4.86 6.32
CA CYS A 57 2.45 4.84 7.13
C CYS A 57 3.32 6.06 6.80
N MET A 58 4.00 6.57 7.82
CA MET A 58 4.97 7.65 7.67
C MET A 58 6.41 7.10 7.60
N THR A 59 7.36 7.94 7.19
CA THR A 59 8.79 7.61 7.19
C THR A 59 9.28 7.27 8.61
N PRO A 60 10.25 6.36 8.77
CA PRO A 60 10.82 6.03 10.07
C PRO A 60 11.33 7.25 10.86
N GLU A 61 11.84 8.27 10.16
CA GLU A 61 12.27 9.54 10.78
C GLU A 61 11.12 10.26 11.50
N VAL A 62 9.95 10.35 10.86
CA VAL A 62 8.75 11.00 11.44
C VAL A 62 8.28 10.24 12.67
N LEU A 63 8.27 8.90 12.60
CA LEU A 63 7.87 8.04 13.72
C LEU A 63 8.85 8.18 14.89
N ALA A 64 10.15 8.06 14.64
CA ALA A 64 11.19 8.14 15.67
C ALA A 64 11.21 9.49 16.41
N GLN A 65 10.85 10.58 15.72
CA GLN A 65 10.80 11.92 16.30
C GLN A 65 9.40 12.31 16.82
N ASN A 66 8.38 11.46 16.65
CA ASN A 66 6.98 11.76 16.94
C ASN A 66 6.47 13.05 16.25
N THR A 67 6.98 13.37 15.05
CA THR A 67 6.66 14.60 14.30
C THR A 67 5.52 14.38 13.30
N TYR A 68 4.44 13.77 13.76
CA TYR A 68 3.28 13.43 12.93
C TYR A 68 2.70 14.68 12.24
N HIS A 69 2.40 14.56 10.95
CA HIS A 69 1.80 15.67 10.19
C HIS A 69 0.37 15.95 10.64
N ASP A 70 -0.01 17.23 10.59
CA ASP A 70 -1.41 17.64 10.66
C ASP A 70 -2.20 17.01 9.49
N PHE A 71 -3.34 16.40 9.80
CA PHE A 71 -4.21 15.78 8.79
C PHE A 71 -5.08 16.82 8.07
N VAL A 72 -5.24 18.04 8.61
CA VAL A 72 -6.09 19.09 8.03
C VAL A 72 -5.67 19.48 6.61
N PRO A 73 -4.37 19.67 6.27
CA PRO A 73 -3.93 19.89 4.90
C PRO A 73 -4.28 18.72 3.96
N ILE A 74 -4.10 17.47 4.42
CA ILE A 74 -4.42 16.26 3.64
C ILE A 74 -5.91 16.25 3.30
N ARG A 75 -6.77 16.55 4.31
CA ARG A 75 -8.21 16.68 4.11
C ARG A 75 -8.57 17.74 3.06
N LYS A 76 -7.97 18.94 3.14
CA LYS A 76 -8.23 20.02 2.18
C LYS A 76 -7.88 19.62 0.74
N ASP A 77 -6.80 18.85 0.57
CA ASP A 77 -6.41 18.35 -0.75
C ASP A 77 -7.33 17.27 -1.27
N ILE A 78 -7.81 16.38 -0.39
CA ILE A 78 -8.81 15.37 -0.75
C ILE A 78 -10.11 16.06 -1.20
N ASP A 79 -10.59 17.06 -0.45
CA ASP A 79 -11.78 17.84 -0.84
C ASP A 79 -11.57 18.53 -2.19
N LYS A 80 -10.39 19.16 -2.38
CA LYS A 80 -10.05 19.79 -3.65
C LYS A 80 -10.01 18.78 -4.79
N PHE A 81 -9.47 17.58 -4.57
CA PHE A 81 -9.45 16.53 -5.57
C PHE A 81 -10.87 16.12 -5.97
N PHE A 82 -11.72 15.76 -5.01
CA PHE A 82 -13.10 15.34 -5.31
C PHE A 82 -13.93 16.44 -5.98
N ILE A 83 -13.79 17.70 -5.57
CA ILE A 83 -14.54 18.84 -6.16
C ILE A 83 -14.12 19.11 -7.60
N ASN A 84 -12.84 18.96 -7.92
CA ASN A 84 -12.29 19.30 -9.24
C ASN A 84 -12.06 18.07 -10.13
N TYR A 85 -12.44 16.87 -9.65
CA TYR A 85 -12.33 15.67 -10.44
C TYR A 85 -13.27 15.81 -11.64
N PRO A 86 -12.81 15.55 -12.88
CA PRO A 86 -13.68 15.67 -14.05
C PRO A 86 -14.83 14.66 -13.91
N ASN A 87 -16.06 15.17 -13.84
CA ASN A 87 -17.31 14.40 -13.67
C ASN A 87 -17.70 13.64 -14.95
N GLU A 88 -16.73 13.01 -15.62
CA GLU A 88 -16.88 12.34 -16.90
C GLU A 88 -17.00 10.82 -16.70
N GLY A 89 -17.93 10.35 -15.87
CA GLY A 89 -18.33 8.93 -15.83
C GLY A 89 -17.21 7.91 -15.54
N ASP A 90 -16.11 8.35 -14.93
CA ASP A 90 -15.00 7.48 -14.57
C ASP A 90 -15.44 6.46 -13.50
N PHE A 91 -14.84 5.28 -13.50
CA PHE A 91 -15.10 4.27 -12.48
C PHE A 91 -14.44 4.64 -11.13
N TRP A 92 -15.05 4.22 -10.02
CA TRP A 92 -14.55 4.47 -8.67
C TRP A 92 -13.12 3.98 -8.46
N GLU A 93 -12.71 2.89 -9.12
CA GLU A 93 -11.35 2.33 -9.10
C GLU A 93 -10.33 3.29 -9.72
N ILE A 94 -10.69 3.97 -10.80
CA ILE A 94 -9.82 4.92 -11.51
C ILE A 94 -9.65 6.17 -10.66
N LEU A 95 -10.76 6.68 -10.11
CA LEU A 95 -10.75 7.81 -9.19
C LEU A 95 -9.87 7.50 -7.98
N ASN A 96 -10.06 6.33 -7.35
CA ASN A 96 -9.28 5.90 -6.19
C ASN A 96 -7.78 5.83 -6.51
N LYS A 97 -7.43 5.24 -7.65
CA LYS A 97 -6.03 5.16 -8.11
C LYS A 97 -5.39 6.53 -8.29
N LYS A 98 -6.08 7.48 -8.92
CA LYS A 98 -5.57 8.86 -9.10
C LYS A 98 -5.42 9.58 -7.75
N LEU A 99 -6.35 9.39 -6.82
CA LEU A 99 -6.27 9.97 -5.48
C LEU A 99 -5.04 9.46 -4.71
N VAL A 100 -4.79 8.14 -4.73
CA VAL A 100 -3.59 7.55 -4.12
C VAL A 100 -2.31 8.15 -4.70
N GLN A 101 -2.23 8.26 -6.02
CA GLN A 101 -1.05 8.83 -6.70
C GLN A 101 -0.79 10.29 -6.28
N ILE A 102 -1.81 11.14 -6.37
CA ILE A 102 -1.68 12.57 -6.02
C ILE A 102 -1.30 12.77 -4.56
N LEU A 103 -1.91 12.03 -3.65
CA LEU A 103 -1.61 12.15 -2.21
C LEU A 103 -0.19 11.66 -1.91
N LEU A 104 0.22 10.51 -2.46
CA LEU A 104 1.61 10.08 -2.27
C LEU A 104 2.57 11.13 -2.82
N ASP A 105 2.42 11.57 -4.06
CA ASP A 105 3.30 12.57 -4.70
C ASP A 105 3.41 13.86 -3.89
N LYS A 106 2.29 14.35 -3.35
CA LYS A 106 2.27 15.59 -2.56
C LYS A 106 2.83 15.44 -1.16
N TYR A 107 2.73 14.25 -0.57
CA TYR A 107 3.15 13.98 0.81
C TYR A 107 4.32 12.99 0.83
N PRO A 108 5.57 13.44 0.57
CA PRO A 108 6.73 12.56 0.44
C PRO A 108 7.11 11.81 1.72
N LYS A 109 6.70 12.31 2.89
CA LYS A 109 6.89 11.62 4.17
C LYS A 109 5.89 10.47 4.38
N MET A 110 4.89 10.34 3.52
CA MET A 110 3.98 9.19 3.47
C MET A 110 4.66 8.07 2.68
N VAL A 111 4.97 6.98 3.37
CA VAL A 111 5.68 5.82 2.84
C VAL A 111 4.75 4.91 2.07
N SER A 112 3.57 4.68 2.64
CA SER A 112 2.51 3.87 2.06
C SER A 112 1.17 4.53 2.32
N LEU A 113 0.23 4.27 1.41
CA LEU A 113 -1.14 4.75 1.48
C LEU A 113 -2.05 3.65 0.96
N SER A 114 -3.08 3.34 1.73
CA SER A 114 -4.24 2.57 1.30
C SER A 114 -5.44 3.49 1.33
N ILE A 115 -6.29 3.43 0.32
CA ILE A 115 -7.56 4.14 0.30
C ILE A 115 -8.65 3.13 -0.04
N GLU A 116 -9.59 2.96 0.90
CA GLU A 116 -10.85 2.26 0.67
C GLU A 116 -11.90 3.30 0.36
N ILE A 117 -12.48 3.27 -0.85
CA ILE A 117 -13.68 4.06 -1.21
C ILE A 117 -14.86 3.10 -1.21
N GLY A 118 -15.78 3.29 -0.26
CA GLY A 118 -17.09 2.65 -0.24
C GLY A 118 -18.17 3.58 -0.79
N VAL A 119 -19.07 3.05 -1.61
CA VAL A 119 -20.20 3.76 -2.22
C VAL A 119 -21.48 3.23 -1.60
N THR A 120 -22.24 4.13 -0.97
CA THR A 120 -23.52 3.78 -0.34
C THR A 120 -24.57 3.45 -1.43
N PRO A 121 -25.37 2.38 -1.25
CA PRO A 121 -26.46 2.06 -2.15
C PRO A 121 -27.42 3.22 -2.42
N ASN A 122 -27.93 3.30 -3.65
CA ASN A 122 -29.00 4.20 -4.06
C ASN A 122 -30.00 3.47 -4.99
N VAL A 123 -30.96 4.20 -5.56
CA VAL A 123 -32.02 3.61 -6.39
C VAL A 123 -31.46 3.03 -7.71
N GLN A 124 -30.42 3.65 -8.26
CA GLN A 124 -29.75 3.24 -9.49
C GLN A 124 -28.75 2.10 -9.23
N GLU A 125 -28.05 2.15 -8.11
CA GLU A 125 -27.03 1.19 -7.67
C GLU A 125 -27.39 0.64 -6.28
N PRO A 126 -28.22 -0.43 -6.19
CA PRO A 126 -28.82 -0.87 -4.92
C PRO A 126 -27.87 -1.68 -4.03
N LEU A 127 -26.63 -1.90 -4.47
CA LEU A 127 -25.64 -2.67 -3.74
C LEU A 127 -24.52 -1.77 -3.26
N TYR A 128 -23.97 -2.11 -2.09
CA TYR A 128 -22.77 -1.44 -1.60
C TYR A 128 -21.58 -1.95 -2.40
N CYS A 129 -20.83 -1.02 -2.98
CA CYS A 129 -19.59 -1.32 -3.69
C CYS A 129 -18.43 -0.66 -2.96
N SER A 130 -17.28 -1.33 -2.93
CA SER A 130 -16.05 -0.70 -2.45
C SER A 130 -14.85 -1.06 -3.30
N THR A 131 -13.90 -0.13 -3.37
CA THR A 131 -12.62 -0.30 -4.05
C THR A 131 -11.51 0.01 -3.07
N ILE A 132 -10.44 -0.78 -3.11
CA ILE A 132 -9.24 -0.55 -2.29
C ILE A 132 -8.05 -0.40 -3.22
N VAL A 133 -7.35 0.71 -3.11
CA VAL A 133 -6.05 0.91 -3.77
C VAL A 133 -5.00 1.12 -2.70
N GLN A 134 -3.95 0.31 -2.75
CA GLN A 134 -2.79 0.42 -1.87
C GLN A 134 -1.53 0.65 -2.69
N SER A 135 -0.67 1.54 -2.21
CA SER A 135 0.63 1.80 -2.81
C SER A 135 1.67 2.06 -1.73
N THR A 136 2.87 1.52 -1.94
CA THR A 136 4.05 1.73 -1.09
C THR A 136 5.18 2.22 -1.97
N ARG A 137 5.92 3.23 -1.52
CA ARG A 137 7.05 3.78 -2.28
C ARG A 137 8.17 2.73 -2.41
N PRO A 138 8.76 2.56 -3.61
CA PRO A 138 9.81 1.55 -3.86
C PRO A 138 11.02 1.68 -2.93
N GLN A 139 11.46 2.90 -2.63
CA GLN A 139 12.58 3.16 -1.70
C GLN A 139 12.33 2.73 -0.25
N ASN A 140 11.08 2.38 0.08
CA ASN A 140 10.66 1.84 1.37
C ASN A 140 10.13 0.40 1.26
N CYS A 141 10.10 -0.16 0.05
CA CYS A 141 10.00 -1.59 -0.18
C CYS A 141 11.42 -2.15 -0.18
N LEU A 142 11.90 -2.61 0.98
CA LEU A 142 13.02 -3.54 1.01
C LEU A 142 12.55 -4.93 0.55
N LEU A 143 12.12 -5.04 -0.70
CA LEU A 143 11.99 -6.31 -1.39
C LEU A 143 13.02 -6.31 -2.52
N ASN A 144 14.29 -6.49 -2.12
CA ASN A 144 15.26 -7.06 -3.04
C ASN A 144 14.87 -8.53 -3.19
N LEU A 145 14.33 -8.88 -4.35
CA LEU A 145 14.20 -10.25 -4.83
C LEU A 145 15.58 -10.84 -5.12
#